data_AF-A0A7V2NV06-F1
#
_entry.id   AF-A0A7V2NV06-F1
#
_cell.length_a   1.000
_cell.length_b   1.000
_cell.length_c   1.000
_cell.angle_alpha   90.00
_cell.angle_beta   90.00
_cell.angle_gamma   90.00
#
_symmetry.space_group_name_H-M   'P 1'
#
loop_
_entity.id
_entity.type
_entity.pdbx_description
1 polymer ?
#
loop_
_entity_poly.entity_id
_entity_poly.type
_entity_poly.pdbx_seq_one_letter_code
_entity_poly.pdbx_strand_id
1 'polypeptide(L)'
;MRNEKFGVIGGGNMGEAIIAGVIEKGIINPEQIFVSDIKEERLNYLREKYRVGVTKNNKEVLSVSTLILLAVKPQDMRKVVLEFKDASWEEKLFVSIAAGLKISFFKNLLGPHLKIVRVMPNLCIKVKKGITAISPS
;
A
#
# COMPACT_ATOMS: atom_id res chain seq x y z
N MET A 1 -7.66 3.30 -15.07
CA MET A 1 -6.59 3.64 -14.10
C MET A 1 -6.30 5.14 -13.98
N ARG A 2 -6.53 6.01 -14.98
CA ARG A 2 -6.11 7.44 -14.94
C ARG A 2 -6.73 8.32 -13.83
N ASN A 3 -7.69 7.82 -13.04
CA ASN A 3 -8.36 8.58 -11.97
C ASN A 3 -8.31 7.91 -10.59
N GLU A 4 -7.51 6.85 -10.40
CA GLU A 4 -7.45 6.18 -9.09
C GLU A 4 -6.48 6.89 -8.14
N LYS A 5 -6.93 7.09 -6.90
CA LYS A 5 -6.09 7.62 -5.82
C LYS A 5 -5.38 6.46 -5.15
N PHE A 6 -4.06 6.43 -5.24
CA PHE A 6 -3.22 5.33 -4.78
C PHE A 6 -2.66 5.60 -3.39
N GLY A 7 -3.09 4.79 -2.44
CA GLY A 7 -2.64 4.83 -1.05
C GLY A 7 -1.56 3.79 -0.79
N VAL A 8 -0.51 4.16 -0.08
CA VAL A 8 0.52 3.22 0.36
C VAL A 8 0.66 3.28 1.87
N ILE A 9 0.39 2.17 2.54
CA ILE A 9 0.59 2.02 3.98
C ILE A 9 1.92 1.30 4.19
N GLY A 10 2.94 2.05 4.60
CA GLY A 10 4.33 1.62 4.71
C GLY A 10 5.19 2.17 3.57
N GLY A 11 5.94 3.25 3.85
CA GLY A 11 6.87 3.92 2.94
C GLY A 11 8.29 3.32 2.95
N GLY A 12 8.43 2.06 3.35
CA GLY A 12 9.70 1.34 3.37
C GLY A 12 10.21 0.97 1.96
N ASN A 13 11.26 0.15 1.91
CA ASN A 13 11.95 -0.22 0.66
C ASN A 13 11.03 -0.74 -0.45
N MET A 14 10.05 -1.59 -0.11
CA MET A 14 9.17 -2.19 -1.12
C MET A 14 8.05 -1.24 -1.54
N GLY A 15 7.46 -0.50 -0.59
CA GLY A 15 6.48 0.55 -0.90
C GLY A 15 7.09 1.61 -1.82
N GLU A 16 8.30 2.08 -1.49
CA GLU A 16 9.06 3.01 -2.32
C GLU A 16 9.37 2.45 -3.71
N ALA A 17 9.83 1.19 -3.82
CA ALA A 17 10.15 0.61 -5.12
C ALA A 17 8.93 0.55 -6.05
N ILE A 18 7.75 0.29 -5.50
CA ILE A 18 6.49 0.31 -6.26
C ILE A 18 6.11 1.75 -6.62
N ILE A 19 6.17 2.70 -5.68
CA ILE A 19 5.91 4.13 -5.95
C ILE A 19 6.81 4.64 -7.07
N ALA A 20 8.11 4.40 -6.98
CA ALA A 20 9.07 4.79 -8.00
C ALA A 20 8.74 4.17 -9.36
N GLY A 21 8.40 2.89 -9.39
CA GLY A 21 8.02 2.18 -10.60
C GLY A 21 6.77 2.76 -11.29
N VAL A 22 5.71 3.05 -10.53
CA VAL A 22 4.45 3.58 -11.11
C VAL A 22 4.59 5.02 -11.59
N ILE A 23 5.37 5.85 -10.88
CA ILE A 23 5.65 7.23 -11.29
C ILE A 23 6.51 7.25 -12.55
N GLU A 24 7.61 6.49 -12.56
CA GLU A 24 8.54 6.50 -13.70
C GLU A 24 7.89 5.98 -14.99
N LYS A 25 6.95 5.03 -14.86
CA LYS A 25 6.18 4.51 -16.01
C LYS A 25 4.99 5.39 -16.39
N GLY A 26 4.75 6.50 -15.70
CA GLY A 26 3.62 7.40 -15.95
C GLY A 26 2.25 6.72 -15.75
N ILE A 27 2.18 5.69 -14.90
CA ILE A 27 0.95 4.95 -14.63
C ILE A 27 0.05 5.75 -13.67
N ILE A 28 0.67 6.38 -12.66
CA ILE A 28 0.01 7.20 -11.64
C ILE A 28 0.83 8.47 -11.42
N ASN A 29 0.16 9.62 -11.43
CA ASN A 29 0.84 10.89 -11.17
C ASN A 29 1.16 11.03 -9.67
N PRO A 30 2.27 11.67 -9.28
CA PRO A 30 2.65 11.87 -7.88
C PRO A 30 1.54 12.44 -6.98
N GLU A 31 0.74 13.36 -7.51
CA GLU A 31 -0.34 14.04 -6.80
C GLU A 31 -1.52 13.10 -6.47
N GLN A 32 -1.59 11.95 -7.12
CA GLN A 32 -2.58 10.90 -6.87
C GLN A 32 -2.08 9.88 -5.85
N ILE A 33 -0.84 10.00 -5.36
CA ILE A 33 -0.21 9.06 -4.42
C ILE A 33 -0.18 9.66 -3.02
N PHE A 34 -0.64 8.89 -2.03
CA PHE A 34 -0.61 9.26 -0.61
C PHE A 34 0.00 8.14 0.23
N VAL A 35 1.03 8.46 1.01
CA VAL A 35 1.85 7.45 1.72
C VAL A 35 1.83 7.67 3.22
N SER A 36 1.64 6.60 3.99
CA SER A 36 1.90 6.62 5.43
C SER A 36 3.14 5.82 5.83
N ASP A 37 3.87 6.32 6.81
CA ASP A 37 4.96 5.62 7.49
C ASP A 37 5.08 6.11 8.93
N ILE A 38 5.63 5.26 9.80
CA ILE A 38 5.88 5.61 11.21
C ILE A 38 7.11 6.52 11.36
N LYS A 39 8.04 6.51 10.40
CA LYS A 39 9.29 7.27 10.44
C LYS A 39 9.16 8.59 9.69
N GLU A 40 9.33 9.70 10.40
CA GLU A 40 9.32 11.05 9.80
C GLU A 40 10.35 11.20 8.67
N GLU A 41 11.57 10.67 8.87
CA GLU A 41 12.64 10.68 7.87
C GLU A 41 12.20 10.05 6.55
N ARG A 42 11.42 8.95 6.61
CA ARG A 42 10.88 8.29 5.42
C ARG A 42 9.84 9.17 4.72
N LEU A 43 8.96 9.81 5.48
CA LEU A 43 7.94 10.70 4.93
C LEU A 43 8.57 11.91 4.23
N ASN A 44 9.55 12.55 4.86
CA ASN A 44 10.27 13.69 4.26
C ASN A 44 10.98 13.28 2.97
N TYR A 45 11.73 12.19 3.00
CA TYR A 45 12.41 11.66 1.81
C TYR A 45 11.43 11.36 0.66
N LEU A 46 10.30 10.71 0.95
CA LEU A 46 9.31 10.39 -0.08
C LEU A 46 8.65 11.64 -0.67
N ARG A 47 8.32 12.62 0.19
CA ARG A 47 7.77 13.92 -0.23
C ARG A 47 8.75 14.68 -1.11
N GLU A 48 10.01 14.80 -0.71
CA GLU A 48 11.03 15.56 -1.44
C GLU A 48 11.38 14.89 -2.77
N LYS A 49 11.62 13.58 -2.75
CA LYS A 49 12.10 12.85 -3.93
C LYS A 49 11.00 12.61 -4.97
N TYR A 50 9.81 12.21 -4.52
CA TYR A 50 8.74 11.76 -5.42
C TYR A 50 7.57 12.74 -5.50
N ARG A 51 7.53 13.79 -4.66
CA ARG A 51 6.45 14.80 -4.63
C ARG A 51 5.06 14.21 -4.35
N VAL A 52 5.03 13.10 -3.61
CA VAL A 52 3.79 12.44 -3.16
C VAL A 52 3.28 13.06 -1.86
N GLY A 53 1.98 12.94 -1.60
CA GLY A 53 1.44 13.32 -0.30
C GLY A 53 1.83 12.29 0.77
N VAL A 54 2.02 12.74 2.01
CA VAL A 54 2.50 11.90 3.09
C VAL A 54 1.81 12.21 4.42
N THR A 55 1.68 11.21 5.29
CA THR A 55 1.06 11.34 6.61
C THR A 55 1.63 10.29 7.59
N LYS A 56 1.47 10.49 8.89
CA LYS A 56 1.68 9.43 9.90
C LYS A 56 0.42 8.59 10.15
N ASN A 57 -0.71 9.00 9.61
CA ASN A 57 -2.02 8.45 9.93
C ASN A 57 -2.54 7.56 8.80
N ASN A 58 -2.66 6.25 9.05
CA ASN A 58 -3.17 5.30 8.06
C ASN A 58 -4.62 5.60 7.65
N LYS A 59 -5.43 6.19 8.54
CA LYS A 59 -6.83 6.55 8.24
C LYS A 59 -6.94 7.67 7.21
N GLU A 60 -5.98 8.58 7.17
CA GLU A 60 -5.91 9.62 6.14
C GLU A 60 -5.59 9.04 4.76
N VAL A 61 -4.71 8.04 4.69
CA VAL A 61 -4.47 7.29 3.44
C VAL A 61 -5.75 6.60 2.99
N LEU A 62 -6.46 5.92 3.89
CA LEU A 62 -7.73 5.28 3.55
C LEU A 62 -8.77 6.29 3.07
N SER A 63 -8.92 7.44 3.72
CA SER A 63 -9.96 8.40 3.39
C SER A 63 -9.80 8.98 1.98
N VAL A 64 -8.56 9.18 1.53
CA VAL A 64 -8.29 9.77 0.23
C VAL A 64 -8.04 8.74 -0.88
N SER A 65 -7.78 7.48 -0.58
CA SER A 65 -7.40 6.48 -1.60
C SER A 65 -8.50 5.47 -1.92
N THR A 66 -8.51 4.98 -3.16
CA THR A 66 -9.38 3.90 -3.64
C THR A 66 -8.65 2.58 -3.79
N LEU A 67 -7.36 2.64 -4.14
CA LEU A 67 -6.44 1.51 -4.22
C LEU A 67 -5.41 1.62 -3.09
N ILE A 68 -5.29 0.60 -2.23
CA ILE A 68 -4.43 0.64 -1.03
C ILE A 68 -3.42 -0.49 -1.05
N LEU A 69 -2.15 -0.13 -1.15
CA LEU A 69 -1.03 -1.04 -1.00
C LEU A 69 -0.65 -1.17 0.49
N LEU A 70 -0.72 -2.38 1.01
CA LEU A 70 -0.25 -2.76 2.35
C LEU A 70 1.20 -3.26 2.24
N ALA A 71 2.15 -2.37 2.55
CA ALA A 71 3.59 -2.56 2.41
C ALA A 71 4.36 -2.55 3.76
N VAL A 72 3.66 -2.78 4.86
CA VAL A 72 4.25 -2.95 6.20
C VAL A 72 4.77 -4.37 6.42
N LYS A 73 5.59 -4.56 7.47
CA LYS A 73 6.10 -5.88 7.82
C LYS A 73 4.95 -6.79 8.31
N PRO A 74 5.03 -8.12 8.09
CA PRO A 74 3.97 -9.05 8.50
C PRO A 74 3.58 -8.96 9.99
N GLN A 75 4.56 -8.75 10.87
CA GLN A 75 4.32 -8.60 12.31
C GLN A 75 3.48 -7.37 12.69
N ASP A 76 3.54 -6.31 11.89
CA ASP A 76 2.83 -5.05 12.15
C ASP A 76 1.43 -5.05 11.51
N MET A 77 1.17 -5.99 10.59
CA MET A 77 -0.04 -5.99 9.76
C MET A 77 -1.32 -6.08 10.58
N ARG A 78 -1.34 -6.88 11.65
CA ARG A 78 -2.55 -7.02 12.49
C ARG A 78 -2.95 -5.68 13.09
N LYS A 79 -1.98 -4.93 13.64
CA LYS A 79 -2.21 -3.62 14.23
C LYS A 79 -2.77 -2.65 13.18
N VAL A 80 -2.12 -2.57 12.03
CA VAL A 80 -2.52 -1.70 10.91
C VAL A 80 -3.94 -2.01 10.43
N VAL A 81 -4.26 -3.28 10.18
CA VAL A 81 -5.58 -3.68 9.68
C VAL A 81 -6.67 -3.40 10.72
N LEU A 82 -6.38 -3.54 12.02
CA LEU A 82 -7.35 -3.22 13.07
C LEU A 82 -7.69 -1.73 13.13
N GLU A 83 -6.79 -0.83 12.70
CA GLU A 83 -7.08 0.61 12.62
C GLU A 83 -8.18 0.92 11.59
N PHE A 84 -8.45 0.01 10.64
CA PHE A 84 -9.41 0.25 9.57
C PHE A 84 -10.84 -0.06 9.98
N LYS A 85 -11.06 -0.76 11.09
CA LYS A 85 -12.40 -1.20 11.53
C LYS A 85 -13.40 -0.05 11.67
N ASP A 86 -12.93 1.13 12.07
CA ASP A 86 -13.76 2.33 12.26
C ASP A 86 -13.67 3.31 11.08
N ALA A 87 -13.13 2.89 9.94
CA ALA A 87 -13.01 3.70 8.72
C ALA A 87 -13.85 3.10 7.60
N SER A 88 -14.17 3.88 6.57
CA SER A 88 -14.80 3.35 5.36
C SER A 88 -13.75 2.64 4.51
N TRP A 89 -13.89 1.33 4.29
CA TRP A 89 -12.93 0.51 3.53
C TRP A 89 -13.58 -0.42 2.51
N GLU A 90 -14.90 -0.60 2.56
CA GLU A 90 -15.66 -1.62 1.84
C GLU A 90 -15.60 -1.46 0.32
N GLU A 91 -15.56 -0.21 -0.17
CA GLU A 91 -15.44 0.09 -1.60
C GLU A 91 -14.01 0.11 -2.12
N LYS A 92 -13.02 -0.09 -1.24
CA LYS A 92 -11.61 0.04 -1.58
C LYS A 92 -11.00 -1.29 -1.99
N LEU A 93 -10.04 -1.25 -2.91
CA LEU A 93 -9.25 -2.40 -3.29
C LEU A 93 -7.95 -2.44 -2.50
N PHE A 94 -7.75 -3.49 -1.72
CA PHE A 94 -6.51 -3.72 -0.99
C PHE A 94 -5.56 -4.60 -1.78
N VAL A 95 -4.28 -4.25 -1.77
CA VAL A 95 -3.19 -5.04 -2.35
C VAL A 95 -2.19 -5.30 -1.23
N SER A 96 -1.99 -6.56 -0.84
CA SER A 96 -1.01 -6.89 0.19
C SER A 96 0.25 -7.49 -0.42
N ILE A 97 1.41 -6.93 -0.05
CA ILE A 97 2.73 -7.49 -0.39
C ILE A 97 3.41 -8.19 0.79
N ALA A 98 2.68 -8.43 1.88
CA ALA A 98 3.24 -9.02 3.08
C ALA A 98 3.53 -10.52 2.88
N ALA A 99 4.78 -10.91 3.15
CA ALA A 99 5.21 -12.30 3.15
C ALA A 99 4.44 -13.12 4.21
N GLY A 100 4.07 -14.35 3.86
CA GLY A 100 3.48 -15.31 4.80
C GLY A 100 2.01 -15.09 5.20
N LEU A 101 1.39 -13.94 4.91
CA LEU A 101 -0.01 -13.70 5.26
C LEU A 101 -0.97 -14.17 4.16
N LYS A 102 -1.93 -15.02 4.54
CA LYS A 102 -2.99 -15.51 3.64
C LYS A 102 -4.12 -14.48 3.53
N ILE A 103 -4.92 -14.54 2.47
CA ILE A 103 -6.11 -13.70 2.31
C ILE A 103 -7.09 -13.87 3.49
N SER A 104 -7.22 -15.09 4.02
CA SER A 104 -8.06 -15.39 5.19
C SER A 104 -7.68 -14.58 6.43
N PHE A 105 -6.40 -14.21 6.61
CA PHE A 105 -5.98 -13.34 7.70
C PHE A 105 -6.72 -11.99 7.65
N PHE A 106 -6.85 -11.39 6.47
CA PHE A 106 -7.49 -10.10 6.29
C PHE A 106 -9.01 -10.21 6.36
N LYS A 107 -9.60 -11.22 5.70
CA LYS A 107 -11.06 -11.47 5.76
C LYS A 107 -11.53 -11.79 7.19
N ASN A 108 -10.72 -12.44 8.02
CA ASN A 108 -11.05 -12.67 9.43
C ASN A 108 -11.03 -11.39 10.28
N LEU A 109 -10.31 -10.33 9.86
CA LEU A 109 -10.19 -9.09 10.61
C LEU A 109 -11.19 -8.02 10.17
N LEU A 110 -11.44 -7.89 8.87
CA LEU A 110 -12.33 -6.87 8.29
C LEU A 110 -13.67 -7.43 7.81
N GLY A 111 -13.76 -8.73 7.53
CA GLY A 111 -14.97 -9.38 7.09
C GLY A 111 -14.86 -10.00 5.68
N PRO A 112 -15.86 -10.81 5.29
CA PRO A 112 -15.79 -11.62 4.06
C PRO A 112 -15.87 -10.80 2.78
N HIS A 113 -16.45 -9.60 2.82
CA HIS A 113 -16.63 -8.71 1.66
C HIS A 113 -15.38 -7.90 1.29
N LEU A 114 -14.29 -8.05 2.04
CA LEU A 114 -13.03 -7.37 1.76
C LEU A 114 -12.51 -7.71 0.35
N LYS A 115 -12.40 -6.70 -0.50
CA LYS A 115 -11.76 -6.78 -1.82
C LYS A 115 -10.24 -6.73 -1.63
N ILE A 116 -9.55 -7.87 -1.73
CA ILE A 116 -8.10 -7.93 -1.51
C ILE A 116 -7.40 -8.81 -2.54
N VAL A 117 -6.24 -8.34 -3.01
CA VAL A 117 -5.32 -9.12 -3.84
C VAL A 117 -4.03 -9.30 -3.07
N ARG A 118 -3.59 -10.55 -2.90
CA ARG A 118 -2.27 -10.86 -2.37
C ARG A 118 -1.27 -10.88 -3.52
N VAL A 119 -0.17 -10.19 -3.33
CA VAL A 119 0.90 -10.02 -4.29
C VAL A 119 2.21 -10.41 -3.60
N MET A 120 3.06 -11.19 -4.25
CA MET A 120 4.36 -11.57 -3.69
C MET A 120 5.48 -11.16 -4.65
N PRO A 121 5.94 -9.89 -4.58
CA PRO A 121 7.09 -9.45 -5.35
C PRO A 121 8.39 -9.99 -4.74
N ASN A 122 9.45 -10.03 -5.52
CA ASN A 122 10.80 -10.26 -5.04
C ASN A 122 11.64 -8.96 -5.01
N LEU A 123 12.83 -9.03 -4.40
CA LEU A 123 13.70 -7.86 -4.22
C LEU A 123 14.16 -7.23 -5.55
N CYS A 124 14.19 -8.00 -6.63
CA CYS A 124 14.56 -7.55 -7.97
C CYS A 124 13.65 -6.44 -8.52
N ILE A 125 12.50 -6.16 -7.88
CA ILE A 125 11.66 -5.00 -8.19
C ILE A 125 12.42 -3.67 -8.07
N LYS A 126 13.42 -3.56 -7.17
CA LYS A 126 14.27 -2.37 -7.03
C LYS A 126 15.05 -2.04 -8.31
N VAL A 127 15.38 -3.07 -9.10
CA VAL A 127 16.09 -2.95 -10.37
C VAL A 127 15.19 -3.26 -11.56
N LYS A 128 13.86 -3.25 -11.37
CA LYS A 128 12.83 -3.45 -12.41
C LYS A 128 12.91 -4.79 -13.13
N LYS A 129 13.49 -5.81 -12.49
CA LYS A 129 13.55 -7.20 -12.99
C LYS A 129 12.80 -8.15 -12.06
N GLY A 130 11.75 -7.62 -11.42
CA GLY A 130 10.98 -8.35 -10.43
C GLY A 130 10.05 -9.38 -11.04
N ILE A 131 9.88 -10.50 -10.36
CA ILE A 131 8.79 -11.45 -10.60
C ILE A 131 7.79 -11.28 -9.46
N THR A 132 6.51 -11.30 -9.80
CA THR A 132 5.44 -11.07 -8.85
C THR A 132 4.36 -12.12 -9.01
N ALA A 133 4.13 -12.94 -7.99
CA ALA A 133 2.97 -13.84 -7.94
C ALA A 133 1.73 -13.07 -7.46
N ILE A 134 0.55 -13.39 -8.01
CA ILE A 134 -0.71 -12.70 -7.73
C ILE A 134 -1.78 -13.75 -7.36
N SER A 135 -2.54 -13.48 -6.29
CA SER A 135 -3.67 -14.30 -5.84
C SER A 135 -4.83 -13.37 -5.46
N PRO A 136 -5.87 -13.24 -6.29
CA PRO A 136 -7.08 -12.49 -5.97
C PRO A 136 -7.99 -13.28 -5.01
N SER A 137 -8.78 -12.55 -4.20
CA SER A 137 -9.70 -13.10 -3.18
C SER A 137 -11.10 -13.39 -3.65
#